data_AF-A0AB33KDK0-F1
#
_entry.id   AF-A0AB33KDK0-F1
#
_cell.length_a   1.000
_cell.length_b   1.000
_cell.length_c   1.000
_cell.angle_alpha   90.00
_cell.angle_beta   90.00
_cell.angle_gamma   90.00
#
_symmetry.space_group_name_H-M   'P 1'
#
loop_
_entity.id
_entity.type
_entity.pdbx_description
1 polymer ?
#
loop_
_entity_poly.entity_id
_entity_poly.type
_entity_poly.pdbx_seq_one_letter_code
_entity_poly.pdbx_strand_id
1 'polypeptide(L)'
;MIRKTVARRFLAATALATAGVMAASGSAVAAPATVPFLCRVPENGVWTEYGSNRVFDVTAPATVQAGTKFKVTYAQGPFTLNPEYQQEVKDIAVKINQPAGAHLVSLKLTGGSNLGNSTRSVVSVNGKLTLRAGGPFYGGTTFELPVIEAVYTAPAGGTLVTSAGGTGFGDTGLSMKRLDTSINAFTSVQCYPDPATPVQLSSTTVQ
;
A
#
# COMPACT_ATOMS: atom_id res chain seq x y z
N MET A 1 -80.57 -14.59 38.19
CA MET A 1 -80.53 -13.98 36.83
C MET A 1 -79.20 -13.24 36.64
N ILE A 2 -78.77 -12.99 35.39
CA ILE A 2 -77.43 -12.50 35.04
C ILE A 2 -77.53 -11.25 34.15
N ARG A 3 -76.72 -10.20 34.44
CA ARG A 3 -76.27 -9.09 33.56
C ARG A 3 -74.96 -8.56 34.18
N LYS A 4 -73.81 -8.48 33.48
CA LYS A 4 -73.41 -7.57 32.38
C LYS A 4 -73.45 -6.08 32.78
N THR A 5 -72.38 -5.27 32.69
CA THR A 5 -70.94 -5.56 32.41
C THR A 5 -70.08 -4.57 33.25
N VAL A 6 -68.89 -4.00 32.96
CA VAL A 6 -68.01 -3.75 31.78
C VAL A 6 -66.53 -3.77 32.29
N ALA A 7 -65.53 -4.03 31.42
CA ALA A 7 -64.09 -3.99 31.78
C ALA A 7 -63.30 -2.93 30.99
N ARG A 8 -62.29 -2.30 31.62
CA ARG A 8 -61.16 -1.55 30.99
C ARG A 8 -60.19 -0.95 32.02
N ARG A 9 -58.92 -1.39 32.02
CA ARG A 9 -57.72 -0.53 32.14
C ARG A 9 -56.60 -1.17 31.30
N PHE A 10 -55.72 -0.34 30.76
CA PHE A 10 -54.78 -0.72 29.70
C PHE A 10 -53.47 -1.32 30.26
N LEU A 11 -52.85 -2.20 29.46
CA LEU A 11 -51.43 -2.52 29.57
C LEU A 11 -50.61 -1.29 29.10
N ALA A 12 -49.63 -0.87 29.90
CA ALA A 12 -48.61 0.09 29.48
C ALA A 12 -47.40 -0.67 28.92
N ALA A 13 -46.84 -0.19 27.81
CA ALA A 13 -45.85 -0.95 27.03
C ALA A 13 -44.42 -0.86 27.57
N THR A 14 -43.66 -1.93 27.37
CA THR A 14 -42.22 -2.01 27.67
C THR A 14 -41.43 -1.16 26.68
N ALA A 15 -40.71 -0.15 27.17
CA ALA A 15 -39.78 0.62 26.36
C ALA A 15 -38.41 -0.09 26.27
N LEU A 16 -38.14 -0.76 25.15
CA LEU A 16 -36.79 -1.26 24.85
C LEU A 16 -35.91 -0.10 24.40
N ALA A 17 -34.91 0.26 25.21
CA ALA A 17 -33.89 1.23 24.82
C ALA A 17 -32.85 0.54 23.92
N THR A 18 -32.88 0.86 22.61
CA THR A 18 -31.87 0.42 21.65
C THR A 18 -30.56 1.19 21.85
N ALA A 19 -29.65 0.62 22.66
CA ALA A 19 -28.30 1.14 22.82
C ALA A 19 -27.53 1.06 21.48
N GLY A 20 -27.32 2.21 20.85
CA GLY A 20 -26.55 2.31 19.61
C GLY A 20 -25.07 2.02 19.86
N VAL A 21 -24.64 0.79 19.60
CA VAL A 21 -23.22 0.41 19.69
C VAL A 21 -22.47 1.08 18.54
N MET A 22 -21.78 2.17 18.84
CA MET A 22 -20.78 2.79 17.96
C MET A 22 -19.63 1.80 17.78
N ALA A 23 -19.71 0.97 16.74
CA ALA A 23 -18.68 0.01 16.39
C ALA A 23 -17.41 0.74 15.95
N ALA A 24 -16.49 0.96 16.89
CA ALA A 24 -15.16 1.48 16.61
C ALA A 24 -14.41 0.47 15.74
N SER A 25 -14.32 0.74 14.44
CA SER A 25 -13.59 -0.07 13.47
C SER A 25 -12.09 0.02 13.72
N GLY A 26 -11.60 -0.84 14.63
CA GLY A 26 -10.20 -0.95 14.99
C GLY A 26 -9.32 -1.08 13.75
N SER A 27 -8.41 -0.12 13.58
CA SER A 27 -7.38 -0.21 12.55
C SER A 27 -6.38 -1.28 12.96
N ALA A 28 -6.31 -2.38 12.22
CA ALA A 28 -5.23 -3.34 12.37
C ALA A 28 -3.97 -2.73 11.77
N VAL A 29 -3.20 -2.04 12.62
CA VAL A 29 -1.84 -1.63 12.24
C VAL A 29 -0.99 -2.88 12.18
N ALA A 30 -0.83 -3.42 10.97
CA ALA A 30 0.20 -4.42 10.71
C ALA A 30 1.58 -3.80 11.02
N ALA A 31 2.47 -4.55 11.64
CA ALA A 31 3.85 -4.10 11.80
C ALA A 31 4.51 -3.95 10.42
N PRO A 32 5.41 -2.97 10.22
CA PRO A 32 6.09 -2.78 8.93
C PRO A 32 6.73 -4.06 8.41
N ALA A 33 6.34 -4.48 7.22
CA ALA A 33 6.74 -5.75 6.62
C ALA A 33 8.02 -5.57 5.79
N THR A 34 9.02 -6.43 6.04
CA THR A 34 10.22 -6.51 5.20
C THR A 34 9.98 -7.48 4.07
N VAL A 35 10.01 -6.98 2.84
CA VAL A 35 9.86 -7.77 1.61
C VAL A 35 11.24 -8.00 0.98
N PRO A 36 11.67 -9.25 0.75
CA PRO A 36 12.85 -9.53 -0.06
C PRO A 36 12.56 -9.28 -1.55
N PHE A 37 13.50 -8.64 -2.24
CA PHE A 37 13.46 -8.41 -3.68
C PHE A 37 14.68 -9.05 -4.34
N LEU A 38 14.43 -9.70 -5.49
CA LEU A 38 15.46 -10.04 -6.46
C LEU A 38 15.68 -8.83 -7.36
N CYS A 39 16.90 -8.33 -7.38
CA CYS A 39 17.33 -7.15 -8.12
C CYS A 39 18.37 -7.52 -9.17
N ARG A 40 18.46 -6.70 -10.23
CA ARG A 40 19.58 -6.70 -11.16
C ARG A 40 19.91 -5.30 -11.66
N VAL A 41 21.14 -5.16 -12.10
CA VAL A 41 21.74 -3.90 -12.57
C VAL A 41 22.78 -4.24 -13.64
N PRO A 42 22.96 -3.44 -14.72
CA PRO A 42 24.04 -3.69 -15.65
C PRO A 42 25.34 -3.08 -15.10
N GLU A 43 26.43 -3.82 -15.27
CA GLU A 43 27.80 -3.45 -14.89
C GLU A 43 28.69 -3.85 -16.07
N ASN A 44 29.44 -2.89 -16.65
CA ASN A 44 30.23 -3.10 -17.87
C ASN A 44 29.44 -3.72 -19.05
N GLY A 45 28.11 -3.53 -19.09
CA GLY A 45 27.21 -4.07 -20.11
C GLY A 45 26.62 -5.46 -19.80
N VAL A 46 27.04 -6.14 -18.73
CA VAL A 46 26.52 -7.44 -18.28
C VAL A 46 25.53 -7.22 -17.13
N TRP A 47 24.45 -8.00 -17.06
CA TRP A 47 23.52 -7.93 -15.92
C TRP A 47 24.05 -8.71 -14.72
N THR A 48 24.35 -8.00 -13.64
CA THR A 48 24.65 -8.56 -12.31
C THR A 48 23.36 -8.61 -11.48
N GLU A 49 23.10 -9.74 -10.81
CA GLU A 49 21.93 -9.94 -9.96
C GLU A 49 22.30 -9.94 -8.47
N TYR A 50 21.41 -9.42 -7.61
CA TYR A 50 21.62 -9.29 -6.16
C TYR A 50 20.30 -9.28 -5.39
N GLY A 51 20.35 -9.62 -4.09
CA GLY A 51 19.21 -9.53 -3.19
C GLY A 51 19.12 -8.16 -2.50
N SER A 52 17.92 -7.62 -2.32
CA SER A 52 17.68 -6.39 -1.56
C SER A 52 16.43 -6.52 -0.70
N ASN A 53 16.51 -6.14 0.59
CA ASN A 53 15.33 -6.04 1.45
C ASN A 53 14.68 -4.66 1.35
N ARG A 54 13.34 -4.61 1.37
CA ARG A 54 12.54 -3.39 1.24
C ARG A 54 11.44 -3.38 2.31
N VAL A 55 11.41 -2.34 3.15
CA VAL A 55 10.37 -2.20 4.18
C VAL A 55 9.14 -1.50 3.59
N PHE A 56 7.97 -2.04 3.89
CA PHE A 56 6.65 -1.52 3.55
C PHE A 56 5.84 -1.35 4.83
N ASP A 57 5.35 -0.15 5.10
CA ASP A 57 4.39 0.09 6.19
C ASP A 57 3.03 0.34 5.56
N VAL A 58 2.09 -0.59 5.76
CA VAL A 58 0.79 -0.59 5.09
C VAL A 58 -0.33 -0.76 6.12
N THR A 59 -1.13 0.28 6.30
CA THR A 59 -2.22 0.31 7.29
C THR A 59 -3.56 0.15 6.59
N ALA A 60 -4.41 -0.76 7.09
CA ALA A 60 -5.79 -0.94 6.67
C ALA A 60 -6.68 -1.29 7.88
N PRO A 61 -8.01 -1.14 7.80
CA PRO A 61 -8.91 -1.65 8.85
C PRO A 61 -8.82 -3.17 8.97
N ALA A 62 -9.00 -3.70 10.19
CA ALA A 62 -9.09 -5.15 10.39
C ALA A 62 -10.29 -5.75 9.66
N THR A 63 -11.43 -5.06 9.75
CA THR A 63 -12.68 -5.41 9.09
C THR A 63 -13.32 -4.18 8.43
N VAL A 64 -14.10 -4.43 7.38
CA VAL A 64 -14.96 -3.45 6.71
C VAL A 64 -16.30 -4.10 6.38
N GLN A 65 -17.37 -3.31 6.31
CA GLN A 65 -18.69 -3.79 5.90
C GLN A 65 -18.81 -3.76 4.36
N ALA A 66 -19.52 -4.72 3.78
CA ALA A 66 -19.75 -4.82 2.35
C ALA A 66 -20.26 -3.51 1.73
N GLY A 67 -19.72 -3.12 0.58
CA GLY A 67 -20.09 -1.86 -0.11
C GLY A 67 -19.70 -0.56 0.60
N THR A 68 -19.08 -0.59 1.79
CA THR A 68 -18.62 0.64 2.47
C THR A 68 -17.28 1.13 1.94
N LYS A 69 -16.98 2.42 2.15
CA LYS A 69 -15.69 3.02 1.80
C LYS A 69 -14.69 2.85 2.95
N PHE A 70 -13.46 2.48 2.62
CA PHE A 70 -12.35 2.35 3.57
C PHE A 70 -11.05 2.94 2.99
N LYS A 71 -10.12 3.34 3.87
CA LYS A 71 -8.81 3.86 3.48
C LYS A 71 -7.73 2.81 3.70
N VAL A 72 -6.79 2.70 2.76
CA VAL A 72 -5.50 2.03 2.95
C VAL A 72 -4.40 3.05 2.75
N THR A 73 -3.41 3.07 3.64
CA THR A 73 -2.20 3.87 3.49
C THR A 73 -1.02 2.98 3.16
N TYR A 74 -0.26 3.34 2.12
CA TYR A 74 0.93 2.61 1.69
C TYR A 74 2.16 3.52 1.81
N ALA A 75 2.96 3.30 2.84
CA ALA A 75 4.26 3.93 3.01
C ALA A 75 5.40 3.01 2.57
N GLN A 76 6.59 3.57 2.44
CA GLN A 76 7.84 2.86 2.20
C GLN A 76 8.80 3.20 3.32
N GLY A 77 9.63 2.24 3.74
CA GLY A 77 10.80 2.56 4.55
C GLY A 77 11.76 3.50 3.79
N PRO A 78 12.62 4.23 4.50
CA PRO A 78 13.55 5.17 3.88
C PRO A 78 14.46 4.51 2.83
N PHE A 79 14.75 5.26 1.77
CA PHE A 79 15.78 4.93 0.79
C PHE A 79 17.08 5.61 1.23
N THR A 80 18.07 4.85 1.67
CA THR A 80 19.45 5.33 1.83
C THR A 80 20.26 4.88 0.62
N LEU A 81 20.86 5.83 -0.11
CA LEU A 81 21.64 5.53 -1.32
C LEU A 81 23.11 5.30 -0.96
N ASN A 82 23.72 4.18 -1.39
CA ASN A 82 25.17 3.99 -1.23
C ASN A 82 25.91 4.97 -2.18
N PRO A 83 26.75 5.91 -1.69
CA PRO A 83 27.46 6.86 -2.53
C PRO A 83 28.46 6.25 -3.52
N GLU A 84 28.91 5.02 -3.32
CA GLU A 84 29.84 4.32 -4.22
C GLU A 84 29.14 3.88 -5.51
N TYR A 85 27.93 3.32 -5.39
CA TYR A 85 27.19 2.70 -6.50
C TYR A 85 26.00 3.54 -7.01
N GLN A 86 25.53 4.51 -6.22
CA GLN A 86 24.28 5.26 -6.44
C GLN A 86 24.50 6.78 -6.29
N GLN A 87 25.55 7.32 -6.91
CA GLN A 87 25.91 8.75 -6.84
C GLN A 87 24.76 9.70 -7.22
N GLU A 88 24.03 9.40 -8.30
CA GLU A 88 22.73 10.00 -8.61
C GLU A 88 21.73 8.88 -8.96
N VAL A 89 20.51 8.99 -8.44
CA VAL A 89 19.37 8.12 -8.75
C VAL A 89 18.18 8.95 -9.21
N LYS A 90 17.46 8.48 -10.23
CA LYS A 90 16.25 9.11 -10.78
C LYS A 90 15.27 8.11 -11.36
N ASP A 91 14.13 8.59 -11.86
CA ASP A 91 13.06 7.79 -12.47
C ASP A 91 12.60 6.60 -11.57
N ILE A 92 12.49 6.84 -10.26
CA ILE A 92 12.08 5.80 -9.31
C ILE A 92 10.60 5.47 -9.54
N ALA A 93 10.28 4.18 -9.64
CA ALA A 93 8.92 3.66 -9.64
C ALA A 93 8.80 2.47 -8.68
N VAL A 94 7.76 2.48 -7.84
CA VAL A 94 7.38 1.40 -6.91
C VAL A 94 5.98 0.93 -7.26
N LYS A 95 5.80 -0.38 -7.47
CA LYS A 95 4.51 -1.02 -7.69
C LYS A 95 3.99 -1.69 -6.42
N ILE A 96 2.69 -1.60 -6.18
CA ILE A 96 1.98 -2.28 -5.08
C ILE A 96 0.71 -2.91 -5.64
N ASN A 97 0.45 -4.18 -5.32
CA ASN A 97 -0.79 -4.85 -5.70
C ASN A 97 -1.94 -4.34 -4.82
N GLN A 98 -3.04 -3.96 -5.45
CA GLN A 98 -4.24 -3.48 -4.79
C GLN A 98 -5.05 -4.64 -4.20
N PRO A 99 -5.89 -4.40 -3.17
CA PRO A 99 -6.76 -5.42 -2.63
C PRO A 99 -7.72 -5.94 -3.71
N ALA A 100 -7.54 -7.19 -4.13
CA ALA A 100 -8.31 -7.79 -5.21
C ALA A 100 -9.83 -7.78 -4.90
N GLY A 101 -10.64 -7.37 -5.89
CA GLY A 101 -12.09 -7.23 -5.73
C GLY A 101 -12.56 -5.92 -5.09
N ALA A 102 -11.69 -5.13 -4.46
CA ALA A 102 -12.05 -3.80 -3.97
C ALA A 102 -11.99 -2.75 -5.09
N HIS A 103 -12.98 -1.86 -5.15
CA HIS A 103 -13.06 -0.82 -6.18
C HIS A 103 -12.36 0.47 -5.73
N LEU A 104 -11.29 0.89 -6.40
CA LEU A 104 -10.58 2.13 -6.09
C LEU A 104 -11.46 3.37 -6.37
N VAL A 105 -11.58 4.26 -5.38
CA VAL A 105 -12.38 5.49 -5.42
C VAL A 105 -11.50 6.73 -5.62
N SER A 106 -10.35 6.81 -4.94
CA SER A 106 -9.45 7.96 -5.05
C SER A 106 -8.02 7.63 -4.61
N LEU A 107 -7.04 8.33 -5.17
CA LEU A 107 -5.64 8.31 -4.76
C LEU A 107 -5.16 9.71 -4.39
N LYS A 108 -4.26 9.80 -3.42
CA LYS A 108 -3.57 11.02 -3.00
C LYS A 108 -2.17 10.67 -2.50
N LEU A 109 -1.23 11.59 -2.62
CA LEU A 109 0.10 11.50 -2.00
C LEU A 109 0.21 12.45 -0.81
N THR A 110 0.87 12.01 0.26
CA THR A 110 1.14 12.79 1.47
C THR A 110 2.55 12.53 2.01
N GLY A 111 3.11 13.51 2.73
CA GLY A 111 4.42 13.36 3.35
C GLY A 111 5.56 13.08 2.35
N GLY A 112 6.50 12.24 2.79
CA GLY A 112 7.82 12.06 2.17
C GLY A 112 8.81 13.15 2.63
N SER A 113 10.10 12.82 2.62
CA SER A 113 11.17 13.66 3.15
C SER A 113 12.38 13.68 2.20
N ASN A 114 13.16 14.77 2.25
CA ASN A 114 14.36 15.01 1.43
C ASN A 114 14.13 14.88 -0.10
N LEU A 115 12.89 15.12 -0.56
CA LEU A 115 12.50 14.99 -1.97
C LEU A 115 12.89 16.19 -2.87
N GLY A 116 13.27 17.32 -2.28
CA GLY A 116 13.59 18.56 -3.01
C GLY A 116 12.52 18.95 -4.04
N ASN A 117 12.98 19.34 -5.24
CA ASN A 117 12.13 19.69 -6.38
C ASN A 117 11.72 18.47 -7.24
N SER A 118 11.94 17.24 -6.77
CA SER A 118 11.55 16.04 -7.51
C SER A 118 10.06 16.05 -7.86
N THR A 119 9.70 15.61 -9.07
CA THR A 119 8.29 15.35 -9.42
C THR A 119 7.80 14.09 -8.71
N ARG A 120 6.52 14.05 -8.31
CA ARG A 120 5.91 12.88 -7.65
C ARG A 120 4.53 12.61 -8.24
N SER A 121 4.19 11.35 -8.49
CA SER A 121 2.85 10.97 -8.97
C SER A 121 2.50 9.54 -8.57
N VAL A 122 1.21 9.20 -8.59
CA VAL A 122 0.72 7.84 -8.41
C VAL A 122 -0.41 7.58 -9.39
N VAL A 123 -0.43 6.39 -9.97
CA VAL A 123 -1.48 5.92 -10.90
C VAL A 123 -1.94 4.52 -10.52
N SER A 124 -3.18 4.19 -10.83
CA SER A 124 -3.74 2.84 -10.76
C SER A 124 -3.88 2.28 -12.16
N VAL A 125 -3.26 1.13 -12.44
CA VAL A 125 -3.36 0.41 -13.72
C VAL A 125 -3.41 -1.08 -13.43
N ASN A 126 -4.36 -1.81 -14.02
CA ASN A 126 -4.46 -3.28 -13.97
C ASN A 126 -4.29 -3.88 -12.55
N GLY A 127 -4.99 -3.33 -11.56
CA GLY A 127 -4.91 -3.78 -10.17
C GLY A 127 -3.62 -3.43 -9.43
N LYS A 128 -2.72 -2.63 -10.01
CA LYS A 128 -1.46 -2.19 -9.40
C LYS A 128 -1.42 -0.67 -9.22
N LEU A 129 -1.06 -0.20 -8.03
CA LEU A 129 -0.63 1.18 -7.83
C LEU A 129 0.81 1.30 -8.31
N THR A 130 1.15 2.39 -9.00
CA THR A 130 2.55 2.73 -9.33
C THR A 130 2.85 4.13 -8.84
N LEU A 131 3.55 4.23 -7.71
CA LEU A 131 4.14 5.46 -7.20
C LEU A 131 5.41 5.77 -8.00
N ARG A 132 5.61 7.04 -8.36
CA ARG A 132 6.81 7.52 -9.07
C ARG A 132 7.39 8.75 -8.39
N ALA A 133 8.73 8.84 -8.41
CA ALA A 133 9.46 10.05 -8.06
C ALA A 133 10.61 10.29 -9.06
N GLY A 134 10.68 11.51 -9.59
CA GLY A 134 11.60 11.83 -10.69
C GLY A 134 13.08 11.90 -10.31
N GLY A 135 13.41 12.11 -9.04
CA GLY A 135 14.76 12.56 -8.63
C GLY A 135 15.11 13.98 -9.10
N PRO A 136 16.41 14.34 -9.17
CA PRO A 136 17.54 13.51 -8.76
C PRO A 136 17.58 13.30 -7.23
N PHE A 137 18.14 12.16 -6.82
CA PHE A 137 18.47 11.81 -5.44
C PHE A 137 19.95 11.44 -5.38
N TYR A 138 20.69 11.92 -4.37
CA TYR A 138 22.15 11.82 -4.36
C TYR A 138 22.69 10.78 -3.37
N GLY A 139 23.80 10.16 -3.73
CA GLY A 139 24.50 9.17 -2.92
C GLY A 139 24.86 9.69 -1.51
N GLY A 140 24.77 8.83 -0.51
CA GLY A 140 24.98 9.19 0.90
C GLY A 140 23.81 9.94 1.55
N THR A 141 22.72 10.24 0.82
CA THR A 141 21.49 10.79 1.39
C THR A 141 20.47 9.71 1.70
N THR A 142 19.62 9.99 2.70
CA THR A 142 18.41 9.23 2.99
C THR A 142 17.18 10.06 2.63
N PHE A 143 16.22 9.49 1.91
CA PHE A 143 14.94 10.13 1.56
C PHE A 143 13.77 9.17 1.72
N GLU A 144 12.56 9.72 1.90
CA GLU A 144 11.32 8.93 2.01
C GLU A 144 10.38 9.33 0.88
N LEU A 145 9.89 8.35 0.12
CA LEU A 145 8.86 8.59 -0.88
C LEU A 145 7.52 8.96 -0.21
N PRO A 146 6.63 9.72 -0.87
CA PRO A 146 5.33 10.05 -0.31
C PRO A 146 4.49 8.81 -0.01
N VAL A 147 3.76 8.84 1.09
CA VAL A 147 2.74 7.85 1.45
C VAL A 147 1.59 7.96 0.46
N ILE A 148 1.16 6.82 -0.07
CA ILE A 148 -0.06 6.74 -0.90
C ILE A 148 -1.26 6.59 0.03
N GLU A 149 -2.16 7.57 0.03
CA GLU A 149 -3.52 7.39 0.56
C GLU A 149 -4.43 6.89 -0.56
N ALA A 150 -4.99 5.68 -0.41
CA ALA A 150 -5.98 5.13 -1.32
C ALA A 150 -7.31 4.93 -0.59
N VAL A 151 -8.42 5.32 -1.22
CA VAL A 151 -9.78 5.01 -0.73
C VAL A 151 -10.39 4.00 -1.67
N TYR A 152 -10.96 2.94 -1.10
CA TYR A 152 -11.61 1.84 -1.80
C TYR A 152 -13.06 1.69 -1.35
N THR A 153 -13.90 1.10 -2.19
CA THR A 153 -15.19 0.51 -1.81
C THR A 153 -15.00 -1.01 -1.66
N ALA A 154 -15.51 -1.58 -0.57
CA ALA A 154 -15.44 -3.02 -0.31
C ALA A 154 -16.39 -3.83 -1.24
N PRO A 155 -16.01 -5.06 -1.62
CA PRO A 155 -16.90 -5.99 -2.34
C PRO A 155 -18.02 -6.52 -1.42
N ALA A 156 -18.73 -7.55 -1.87
CA ALA A 156 -19.80 -8.21 -1.11
C ALA A 156 -19.32 -9.17 0.02
N GLY A 157 -18.01 -9.44 0.12
CA GLY A 157 -17.46 -10.37 1.12
C GLY A 157 -16.03 -10.82 0.78
N GLY A 158 -15.42 -11.61 1.66
CA GLY A 158 -14.09 -12.22 1.47
C GLY A 158 -12.95 -11.48 2.18
N THR A 159 -11.71 -11.84 1.86
CA THR A 159 -10.51 -11.24 2.47
C THR A 159 -9.74 -10.43 1.43
N LEU A 160 -9.55 -9.15 1.73
CA LEU A 160 -8.79 -8.21 0.92
C LEU A 160 -7.33 -8.22 1.37
N VAL A 161 -6.43 -8.57 0.46
CA VAL A 161 -4.99 -8.74 0.71
C VAL A 161 -4.19 -7.78 -0.16
N THR A 162 -3.19 -7.11 0.42
CA THR A 162 -2.23 -6.29 -0.33
C THR A 162 -0.83 -6.90 -0.30
N SER A 163 -0.05 -6.69 -1.35
CA SER A 163 1.31 -7.21 -1.48
C SER A 163 2.19 -6.30 -2.35
N ALA A 164 3.50 -6.45 -2.27
CA ALA A 164 4.41 -5.73 -3.18
C ALA A 164 4.15 -6.15 -4.64
N GLY A 165 4.16 -5.19 -5.56
CA GLY A 165 3.86 -5.44 -6.98
C GLY A 165 5.03 -6.03 -7.75
N GLY A 166 4.75 -6.50 -8.97
CA GLY A 166 5.74 -7.07 -9.89
C GLY A 166 5.90 -8.59 -9.78
N THR A 167 6.47 -9.22 -10.81
CA THR A 167 6.58 -10.69 -10.94
C THR A 167 7.88 -11.17 -11.61
N GLY A 168 8.73 -10.26 -12.09
CA GLY A 168 9.99 -10.58 -12.77
C GLY A 168 10.65 -9.30 -13.30
N PHE A 169 11.85 -9.39 -13.86
CA PHE A 169 12.55 -8.21 -14.38
C PHE A 169 11.83 -7.50 -15.55
N GLY A 170 10.89 -8.18 -16.23
CA GLY A 170 9.99 -7.57 -17.23
C GLY A 170 8.76 -6.85 -16.62
N ASP A 171 8.32 -7.24 -15.43
CA ASP A 171 7.30 -6.52 -14.64
C ASP A 171 7.86 -6.21 -13.25
N THR A 172 8.71 -5.19 -13.18
CA THR A 172 9.41 -4.78 -11.96
C THR A 172 8.46 -4.37 -10.83
N GLY A 173 8.77 -4.77 -9.61
CA GLY A 173 8.15 -4.20 -8.40
C GLY A 173 8.79 -2.89 -7.96
N LEU A 174 10.10 -2.77 -8.16
CA LEU A 174 10.88 -1.55 -7.95
C LEU A 174 11.78 -1.36 -9.17
N SER A 175 11.81 -0.16 -9.72
CA SER A 175 12.78 0.23 -10.75
C SER A 175 13.24 1.66 -10.54
N MET A 176 14.47 1.94 -10.94
CA MET A 176 15.08 3.27 -10.92
C MET A 176 16.20 3.33 -11.97
N LYS A 177 16.69 4.52 -12.29
CA LYS A 177 17.97 4.67 -12.99
C LYS A 177 19.02 5.17 -12.00
N ARG A 178 20.21 4.56 -12.01
CA ARG A 178 21.41 5.09 -11.33
C ARG A 178 22.34 5.70 -12.37
N LEU A 179 23.16 6.68 -11.98
CA LEU A 179 24.34 7.04 -12.75
C LEU A 179 25.39 5.93 -12.60
N ASP A 180 25.83 5.35 -13.71
CA ASP A 180 27.05 4.56 -13.77
C ASP A 180 28.21 5.45 -14.20
N THR A 181 29.19 5.61 -13.30
CA THR A 181 30.35 6.47 -13.50
C THR A 181 31.42 5.84 -14.41
N SER A 182 31.44 4.51 -14.56
CA SER A 182 32.41 3.82 -15.44
C SER A 182 32.19 4.13 -16.93
N ILE A 183 30.93 4.42 -17.29
CA ILE A 183 30.47 4.75 -18.65
C ILE A 183 29.80 6.14 -18.73
N ASN A 184 29.78 6.89 -17.63
CA ASN A 184 29.13 8.20 -17.47
C ASN A 184 27.68 8.25 -18.02
N ALA A 185 26.88 7.22 -17.73
CA ALA A 185 25.54 7.05 -18.30
C ALA A 185 24.52 6.50 -17.30
N PHE A 186 23.23 6.78 -17.51
CA PHE A 186 22.17 6.31 -16.61
C PHE A 186 21.75 4.88 -16.94
N THR A 187 22.01 3.95 -16.04
CA THR A 187 21.68 2.53 -16.16
C THR A 187 20.46 2.15 -15.33
N SER A 188 19.68 1.17 -15.81
CA SER A 188 18.44 0.75 -15.15
C SER A 188 18.71 -0.29 -14.06
N VAL A 189 18.28 0.00 -12.84
CA VAL A 189 18.11 -1.00 -11.77
C VAL A 189 16.69 -1.57 -11.87
N GLN A 190 16.57 -2.89 -11.90
CA GLN A 190 15.31 -3.62 -12.04
C GLN A 190 15.17 -4.63 -10.90
N CYS A 191 14.12 -4.52 -10.09
CA CYS A 191 13.85 -5.45 -9.00
C CYS A 191 12.38 -5.91 -9.00
N TYR A 192 12.12 -7.11 -8.48
CA TYR A 192 10.79 -7.63 -8.19
C TYR A 192 10.81 -8.41 -6.86
N PRO A 193 9.67 -8.55 -6.15
CA PRO A 193 9.60 -9.33 -4.92
C PRO A 193 10.00 -10.78 -5.17
N ASP A 194 10.75 -11.39 -4.25
CA ASP A 194 11.14 -12.79 -4.39
C ASP A 194 9.90 -13.72 -4.38
N PRO A 195 9.63 -14.47 -5.46
CA PRO A 195 8.47 -15.37 -5.52
C PRO A 195 8.62 -16.61 -4.62
N ALA A 196 9.84 -16.94 -4.14
CA ALA A 196 10.02 -17.99 -3.13
C ALA A 196 9.61 -17.54 -1.71
N THR A 197 9.60 -16.22 -1.45
CA THR A 197 9.30 -15.64 -0.15
C THR A 197 8.17 -14.60 -0.24
N PRO A 198 6.92 -15.02 -0.55
CA PRO A 198 5.80 -14.09 -0.72
C PRO A 198 5.40 -13.42 0.60
N VAL A 199 5.37 -12.09 0.62
CA VAL A 199 5.00 -11.29 1.79
C VAL A 199 3.67 -10.56 1.59
N GLN A 200 2.74 -10.79 2.51
CA GLN A 200 1.51 -10.02 2.66
C GLN A 200 1.78 -8.72 3.43
N LEU A 201 1.27 -7.59 2.92
CA LEU A 201 1.48 -6.27 3.51
C LEU A 201 0.31 -5.82 4.41
N SER A 202 -0.92 -6.18 4.06
CA SER A 202 -2.10 -5.96 4.92
C SER A 202 -3.19 -6.99 4.66
N SER A 203 -4.11 -7.14 5.62
CA SER A 203 -5.31 -7.98 5.53
C SER A 203 -6.52 -7.20 6.03
N THR A 204 -7.63 -7.28 5.30
CA THR A 204 -8.91 -6.69 5.71
C THR A 204 -10.03 -7.67 5.38
N THR A 205 -10.78 -8.13 6.38
CA THR A 205 -11.95 -9.00 6.17
C THR A 205 -13.19 -8.17 5.86
N VAL A 206 -13.93 -8.55 4.83
CA VAL A 206 -15.20 -7.95 4.45
C VAL A 206 -16.35 -8.74 5.09
N GLN A 207 -17.24 -8.03 5.78
CA GLN A 207 -18.38 -8.53 6.53
C GLN A 207 -19.71 -8.08 5.91
#